data_AF-A0A3N2QB68-F1
#
_entry.id   AF-A0A3N2QB68-F1
#
_cell.length_a   1.000
_cell.length_b   1.000
_cell.length_c   1.000
_cell.angle_alpha   90.00
_cell.angle_beta   90.00
_cell.angle_gamma   90.00
#
_symmetry.space_group_name_H-M   'P 1'
#
loop_
_entity.id
_entity.type
_entity.pdbx_description
1 polymer ?
#
loop_
_entity_poly.entity_id
_entity_poly.type
_entity_poly.pdbx_seq_one_letter_code
_entity_poly.pdbx_strand_id
1 'polypeptide(L)' 'KGIEKGIEKGIEKGIEKGIEKEKAEIAQKMLANNMDHTLIAHITGLDISFIHTLKQCL' A
#
# COMPACT_ATOMS: atom_id res chain seq x y z
N LYS A 1 -15.10 21.92 -18.85
CA LYS A 1 -14.51 20.72 -19.48
C LYS A 1 -13.04 20.46 -19.14
N GLY A 2 -12.12 21.44 -19.21
CA GLY A 2 -10.72 21.20 -18.80
C GLY A 2 -10.51 21.03 -17.29
N ILE A 3 -11.22 21.85 -16.50
CA ILE A 3 -11.11 21.88 -15.03
C ILE A 3 -11.67 20.61 -14.38
N GLU A 4 -12.83 20.11 -14.85
CA GLU A 4 -13.45 18.88 -14.33
C GLU A 4 -12.53 17.66 -14.47
N LYS A 5 -11.93 17.48 -15.66
CA LYS A 5 -10.95 16.39 -15.91
C LYS A 5 -9.68 16.53 -15.07
N GLY A 6 -9.28 17.75 -14.72
CA GLY A 6 -8.13 18.00 -13.86
C GLY A 6 -8.40 17.59 -12.41
N ILE A 7 -9.59 17.94 -11.90
CA ILE A 7 -10.03 17.61 -10.54
C ILE A 7 -10.23 16.09 -10.39
N GLU A 8 -10.91 15.44 -11.35
CA GLU A 8 -11.15 13.99 -11.35
C GLU A 8 -9.84 13.20 -11.28
N LYS A 9 -8.86 13.52 -12.14
CA LYS A 9 -7.53 12.90 -12.12
C LYS A 9 -6.74 13.20 -10.85
N GLY A 10 -6.95 14.37 -10.24
CA GLY A 10 -6.31 14.74 -8.98
C GLY A 10 -6.83 13.90 -7.81
N ILE A 11 -8.15 13.73 -7.75
CA ILE A 11 -8.83 12.93 -6.72
C ILE A 11 -8.45 11.45 -6.86
N GLU A 12 -8.51 10.90 -8.07
CA GLU A 12 -8.17 9.50 -8.35
C GLU A 12 -6.74 9.17 -7.90
N LYS A 13 -5.75 9.99 -8.30
CA LYS A 13 -4.35 9.82 -7.88
C LYS A 13 -4.14 10.00 -6.38
N GLY A 14 -4.93 10.86 -5.74
CA GLY A 14 -4.87 11.07 -4.29
C GLY A 14 -5.37 9.84 -3.52
N ILE A 15 -6.50 9.27 -3.97
CA ILE A 15 -7.10 8.07 -3.39
C ILE A 15 -6.17 6.87 -3.58
N GLU A 16 -5.66 6.65 -4.79
CA GLU A 16 -4.77 5.53 -5.11
C GLU A 16 -3.50 5.55 -4.22
N LYS A 17 -2.82 6.70 -4.15
CA LYS A 17 -1.63 6.88 -3.29
C LYS A 17 -1.94 6.68 -1.81
N GLY A 18 -3.13 7.11 -1.37
CA GLY A 18 -3.57 6.93 0.02
C GLY A 18 -3.73 5.45 0.36
N ILE A 19 -4.43 4.71 -0.49
CA ILE A 19 -4.67 3.27 -0.33
C ILE A 19 -3.35 2.49 -0.35
N GLU A 20 -2.44 2.79 -1.29
CA GLU A 20 -1.14 2.13 -1.38
C GLU A 20 -0.29 2.37 -0.12
N LYS A 21 -0.25 3.62 0.37
CA LYS A 21 0.50 3.98 1.57
C LYS A 21 -0.06 3.26 2.80
N GLU A 22 -1.38 3.25 2.96
CA GLU A 22 -2.05 2.57 4.08
C GLU A 22 -1.74 1.06 4.09
N LYS A 23 -1.84 0.40 2.93
CA LYS A 23 -1.48 -1.03 2.80
C LYS A 23 -0.04 -1.30 3.23
N ALA A 24 0.90 -0.45 2.81
CA ALA A 24 2.30 -0.60 3.17
C ALA A 24 2.55 -0.39 4.68
N GLU A 25 1.90 0.61 5.30
CA GLU A 25 1.98 0.84 6.74
C GLU A 25 1.40 -0.32 7.56
N ILE A 26 0.27 -0.89 7.11
CA ILE A 26 -0.32 -2.08 7.73
C ILE A 26 0.66 -3.25 7.61
N ALA A 27 1.19 -3.54 6.42
CA ALA A 27 2.16 -4.61 6.23
C ALA A 27 3.42 -4.46 7.10
N GLN A 28 3.94 -3.24 7.28
CA GLN A 28 5.06 -2.99 8.19
C GLN A 28 4.72 -3.31 9.65
N LYS A 29 3.54 -2.88 10.14
CA LYS A 29 3.08 -3.22 11.50
C LYS A 29 2.93 -4.73 11.66
N MET A 30 2.43 -5.42 10.63
CA MET A 30 2.28 -6.87 10.63
C MET A 30 3.63 -7.59 10.71
N LEU A 31 4.62 -7.14 9.93
CA LEU A 31 5.99 -7.64 9.97
C LEU A 31 6.63 -7.44 11.35
N ALA A 32 6.41 -6.28 11.97
CA ALA A 32 6.91 -5.99 13.32
C ALA A 32 6.32 -6.92 14.39
N ASN A 33 5.14 -7.51 14.13
CA ASN A 33 4.52 -8.53 14.98
C ASN A 33 4.94 -9.97 14.60
N ASN A 34 5.99 -10.14 13.80
CA ASN A 34 6.50 -11.43 13.32
C ASN A 34 5.48 -12.28 12.56
N MET A 35 4.50 -11.64 11.90
CA MET A 35 3.55 -12.38 11.06
C MET A 35 4.21 -12.89 9.78
N ASP A 36 3.69 -14.01 9.28
CA ASP A 36 4.23 -14.63 8.07
C ASP A 36 3.93 -13.80 6.82
N HIS A 37 4.89 -13.78 5.89
CA HIS A 37 4.85 -12.94 4.70
C HIS A 37 3.71 -13.35 3.77
N THR A 38 3.35 -14.64 3.71
CA THR A 38 2.24 -15.13 2.89
C THR A 38 0.89 -14.66 3.43
N LEU A 39 0.73 -14.64 4.75
CA LEU A 39 -0.48 -14.14 5.40
C LEU A 39 -0.62 -12.63 5.21
N ILE A 40 0.48 -11.89 5.34
CA ILE A 40 0.50 -10.44 5.10
C ILE A 40 0.08 -10.14 3.66
N ALA A 41 0.62 -10.85 2.68
CA ALA A 41 0.24 -10.72 1.28
C ALA A 41 -1.26 -10.99 1.07
N HIS A 42 -1.79 -12.05 1.69
CA HIS A 42 -3.20 -12.41 1.60
C HIS A 42 -4.12 -11.33 2.20
N ILE A 43 -3.78 -10.76 3.36
CA ILE A 43 -4.61 -9.77 4.05
C ILE A 43 -4.53 -8.39 3.37
N THR A 44 -3.32 -7.96 3.02
CA THR A 44 -3.08 -6.60 2.48
C THR A 44 -3.29 -6.52 0.98
N GLY A 45 -3.31 -7.66 0.29
CA GLY A 45 -3.30 -7.75 -1.17
C GLY A 45 -2.01 -7.23 -1.81
N LEU A 46 -0.92 -7.14 -1.03
CA LEU A 46 0.40 -6.75 -1.51
C LEU A 46 1.17 -7.97 -2.02
N ASP A 47 2.06 -7.74 -2.98
CA ASP A 47 2.96 -8.76 -3.47
C ASP A 47 3.98 -9.17 -2.40
N ILE A 48 4.30 -10.47 -2.34
CA ILE A 48 5.29 -11.01 -1.39
C ILE A 48 6.66 -10.33 -1.58
N SER A 49 7.06 -10.04 -2.82
CA SER A 49 8.31 -9.35 -3.14
C SER A 49 8.34 -7.94 -2.56
N PHE A 50 7.20 -7.24 -2.63
CA PHE A 50 7.07 -5.90 -2.03
C PHE A 50 7.17 -5.95 -0.51
N ILE A 51 6.53 -6.94 0.13
CA ILE A 51 6.62 -7.16 1.58
C ILE A 51 8.07 -7.44 2.00
N HIS A 52 8.84 -8.19 1.20
CA HIS A 52 10.26 -8.41 1.46
C HIS A 52 11.08 -7.11 1.42
N THR A 53 10.75 -6.20 0.50
CA THR A 53 11.37 -4.86 0.44
C THR A 53 11.05 -4.03 1.68
N LEU A 54 9.81 -4.11 2.20
CA LEU A 54 9.42 -3.40 3.42
C LEU A 54 10.22 -3.86 4.65
N LYS A 55 10.57 -5.15 4.70
CA LYS A 55 11.42 -5.70 5.78
C LYS A 55 12.81 -5.06 5.83
N GLN A 56 13.36 -4.63 4.69
CA GLN A 56 14.70 -4.03 4.62
C GLN A 56 14.76 -2.57 5.11
N CYS A 57 13.60 -1.96 5.42
CA CYS A 57 13.50 -0.63 6.01
C CYS A 57 13.37 -0.62 7.55
N LEU A 58 13.31 -1.80 8.19
CA LEU A 58 13.31 -2.00 9.65
C LEU A 58 14.72 -2.31 10.14
#